data_AF-A0A2A5I099-F1
#
_entry.id   AF-A0A2A5I099-F1
#
_cell.length_a   1.000
_cell.length_b   1.000
_cell.length_c   1.000
_cell.angle_alpha   90.00
_cell.angle_beta   90.00
_cell.angle_gamma   90.00
#
_symmetry.space_group_name_H-M   'P 1'
#
loop_
_entity.id
_entity.type
_entity.pdbx_description
1 polymer ?
#
loop_
_entity_poly.entity_id
_entity_poly.type
_entity_poly.pdbx_seq_one_letter_code
_entity_poly.pdbx_strand_id
1 'polypeptide(L)'
;MASGTVKWFNNAKGFGFILPDDGGDDLFAHYSSIKMDGYRTLKAGQQVGFNIEQGEKGLHAIEIRALESTASDANKTEANQKADAESTSTKEAAPEMAELGQA
;
A
#
# COMPACT_ATOMS: atom_id res chain seq x y z
N MET A 1 -19.74 0.30 9.05
CA MET A 1 -19.01 -0.78 8.37
C MET A 1 -19.99 -1.85 7.99
N ALA A 2 -20.25 -1.94 6.70
CA ALA A 2 -20.92 -3.07 6.08
C ALA A 2 -19.90 -4.18 5.81
N SER A 3 -20.41 -5.38 5.58
CA SER A 3 -19.63 -6.55 5.20
C SER A 3 -20.31 -7.24 4.04
N GLY A 4 -19.52 -7.95 3.26
CA GLY A 4 -20.02 -8.66 2.10
C GLY A 4 -19.00 -9.58 1.48
N THR A 5 -19.46 -10.27 0.45
CA THR A 5 -18.67 -11.24 -0.29
C THR A 5 -18.31 -10.66 -1.65
N VAL A 6 -17.03 -10.68 -2.00
CA VAL A 6 -16.58 -10.20 -3.31
C VAL A 6 -17.17 -11.10 -4.39
N LYS A 7 -18.00 -10.56 -5.27
CA LYS A 7 -18.60 -11.33 -6.39
C LYS A 7 -17.53 -11.66 -7.42
N TRP A 8 -16.80 -10.64 -7.83
CA TRP A 8 -15.64 -10.77 -8.70
C TRP A 8 -14.79 -9.52 -8.61
N PHE A 9 -13.50 -9.66 -8.86
CA PHE A 9 -12.57 -8.54 -8.91
C PHE A 9 -11.56 -8.74 -10.02
N ASN A 10 -11.36 -7.70 -10.84
CA ASN A 10 -10.39 -7.72 -11.92
C ASN A 10 -9.13 -6.98 -11.49
N ASN A 11 -8.10 -7.73 -11.12
CA ASN A 11 -6.82 -7.19 -10.67
C ASN A 11 -6.07 -6.39 -11.75
N ALA A 12 -6.26 -6.73 -13.03
CA ALA A 12 -5.63 -6.01 -14.13
C ALA A 12 -6.27 -4.64 -14.36
N LYS A 13 -7.58 -4.52 -14.13
CA LYS A 13 -8.30 -3.25 -14.31
C LYS A 13 -8.48 -2.47 -13.00
N GLY A 14 -8.26 -3.09 -11.84
CA GLY A 14 -8.39 -2.48 -10.53
C GLY A 14 -9.84 -2.21 -10.09
N PHE A 15 -10.82 -2.94 -10.61
CA PHE A 15 -12.22 -2.79 -10.19
C PHE A 15 -12.93 -4.14 -10.08
N GLY A 16 -13.99 -4.16 -9.30
CA GLY A 16 -14.83 -5.33 -9.08
C GLY A 16 -16.18 -4.97 -8.49
N PHE A 17 -16.91 -6.00 -8.09
CA PHE A 17 -18.19 -5.86 -7.42
C PHE A 17 -18.24 -6.73 -6.17
N ILE A 18 -18.89 -6.20 -5.14
CA ILE A 18 -19.08 -6.84 -3.86
C ILE A 18 -20.57 -7.00 -3.62
N LEU A 19 -20.97 -8.19 -3.20
CA LEU A 19 -22.31 -8.49 -2.74
C LEU A 19 -22.41 -8.18 -1.25
N PRO A 20 -23.16 -7.16 -0.83
CA PRO A 20 -23.40 -6.92 0.59
C PRO A 20 -24.22 -8.05 1.21
N ASP A 21 -23.92 -8.41 2.45
CA ASP A 21 -24.66 -9.45 3.19
C ASP A 21 -26.11 -9.02 3.51
N ASP A 22 -26.36 -7.71 3.49
CA ASP A 22 -27.69 -7.10 3.64
C ASP A 22 -28.68 -7.48 2.52
N GLY A 23 -28.21 -8.18 1.46
CA GLY A 23 -29.05 -8.69 0.38
C GLY A 23 -29.45 -7.63 -0.66
N GLY A 24 -28.73 -6.51 -0.71
CA GLY A 24 -28.95 -5.39 -1.63
C GLY A 24 -28.24 -5.51 -2.99
N ASP A 25 -28.20 -4.40 -3.72
CA ASP A 25 -27.57 -4.29 -5.04
C ASP A 25 -26.04 -4.53 -5.02
N ASP A 26 -25.51 -4.94 -6.18
CA ASP A 26 -24.08 -5.11 -6.39
C ASP A 26 -23.34 -3.78 -6.17
N LEU A 27 -22.41 -3.75 -5.22
CA LEU A 27 -21.65 -2.55 -4.88
C LEU A 27 -20.39 -2.44 -5.72
N PHE A 28 -20.18 -1.28 -6.32
CA PHE A 28 -18.99 -1.01 -7.11
C PHE A 28 -17.76 -0.86 -6.20
N ALA A 29 -16.72 -1.67 -6.46
CA ALA A 29 -15.47 -1.63 -5.72
C ALA A 29 -14.32 -1.19 -6.63
N HIS A 30 -13.62 -0.13 -6.22
CA HIS A 30 -12.47 0.42 -6.94
C HIS A 30 -11.18 0.28 -6.14
N TYR A 31 -10.04 0.05 -6.80
CA TYR A 31 -8.74 -0.10 -6.12
C TYR A 31 -8.34 1.13 -5.30
N SER A 32 -8.79 2.33 -5.68
CA SER A 32 -8.54 3.55 -4.91
C SER A 32 -9.22 3.53 -3.53
N SER A 33 -10.34 2.83 -3.41
CA SER A 33 -11.12 2.67 -2.18
C SER A 33 -10.55 1.59 -1.25
N ILE A 34 -9.68 0.71 -1.75
CA ILE A 34 -9.07 -0.37 -0.96
C ILE A 34 -7.98 0.23 -0.07
N LYS A 35 -8.17 0.11 1.24
CA LYS A 35 -7.21 0.56 2.27
C LYS A 35 -6.40 -0.66 2.72
N MET A 36 -5.44 -1.04 1.88
CA MET A 36 -4.49 -2.11 2.14
C MET A 36 -3.08 -1.61 1.79
N ASP A 37 -2.09 -2.08 2.55
CA ASP A 37 -0.68 -1.85 2.27
C ASP A 37 -0.23 -2.82 1.17
N GLY A 38 0.35 -2.30 0.08
CA GLY A 38 0.80 -3.13 -1.05
C GLY A 38 -0.24 -3.33 -2.17
N TYR A 39 -0.37 -4.58 -2.65
CA TYR A 39 -1.17 -4.90 -3.83
C TYR A 39 -2.67 -4.95 -3.51
N ARG A 40 -3.38 -3.89 -3.89
CA ARG A 40 -4.82 -3.68 -3.64
C ARG A 40 -5.68 -4.60 -4.50
N THR A 41 -5.74 -5.87 -4.11
CA THR A 41 -6.41 -6.95 -4.84
C THR A 41 -7.44 -7.64 -3.95
N LEU A 42 -8.50 -8.17 -4.57
CA LEU A 42 -9.55 -8.93 -3.87
C LEU A 42 -9.77 -10.27 -4.57
N LYS A 43 -10.09 -11.32 -3.80
CA LYS A 43 -10.51 -12.62 -4.35
C LYS A 43 -12.02 -12.73 -4.43
N ALA A 44 -12.53 -13.29 -5.53
CA ALA A 44 -13.93 -13.70 -5.63
C ALA A 44 -14.26 -14.74 -4.55
N GLY A 45 -15.39 -14.57 -3.87
CA GLY A 45 -15.82 -15.39 -2.74
C GLY A 45 -15.19 -15.01 -1.39
N GLN A 46 -14.29 -14.02 -1.34
CA GLN A 46 -13.66 -13.58 -0.10
C GLN A 46 -14.58 -12.64 0.69
N GLN A 47 -14.60 -12.80 2.01
CA GLN A 47 -15.32 -11.91 2.92
C GLN A 47 -14.51 -10.65 3.21
N VAL A 48 -15.13 -9.50 2.98
CA VAL A 48 -14.50 -8.18 3.10
C VAL A 48 -15.42 -7.21 3.83
N GLY A 49 -14.81 -6.28 4.56
CA GLY A 49 -15.48 -5.18 5.26
C GLY A 49 -15.30 -3.90 4.48
N PHE A 50 -16.35 -3.11 4.32
CA PHE A 50 -16.34 -1.86 3.58
C PHE A 50 -17.40 -0.91 4.13
N ASN A 51 -17.38 0.34 3.69
CA ASN A 51 -18.49 1.27 3.90
C ASN A 51 -19.23 1.49 2.59
N ILE A 52 -20.55 1.64 2.67
CA ILE A 52 -21.41 1.96 1.53
C ILE A 52 -21.56 3.47 1.52
N GLU A 53 -21.21 4.11 0.41
CA GLU A 53 -21.40 5.54 0.21
C GLU A 53 -22.16 5.79 -1.10
N GLN A 54 -23.05 6.79 -1.10
CA GLN A 54 -23.86 7.16 -2.25
C GLN A 54 -23.09 8.17 -3.09
N GLY A 55 -22.58 7.74 -4.25
CA GLY A 55 -21.89 8.60 -5.20
C GLY A 55 -22.78 9.05 -6.36
N GLU A 56 -22.22 9.90 -7.22
CA GLU A 56 -22.88 10.47 -8.41
C GLU A 56 -23.36 9.41 -9.42
N LYS A 57 -22.81 8.19 -9.35
CA LYS A 57 -23.10 7.06 -10.25
C LYS A 57 -23.82 5.89 -9.55
N GLY A 58 -24.24 6.06 -8.30
CA GLY A 58 -24.86 5.02 -7.49
C GLY A 58 -24.05 4.61 -6.26
N LEU A 59 -24.45 3.52 -5.63
CA LEU A 59 -23.81 2.99 -4.42
C LEU A 59 -22.43 2.40 -4.75
N HIS A 60 -21.41 2.83 -4.03
CA HIS A 60 -20.06 2.27 -4.14
C HIS A 60 -19.49 1.89 -2.77
N ALA A 61 -18.49 1.02 -2.78
CA ALA A 61 -17.77 0.60 -1.59
C ALA A 61 -16.53 1.49 -1.37
N ILE A 62 -16.44 2.10 -0.19
CA ILE A 62 -15.27 2.85 0.31
C ILE A 62 -14.63 2.13 1.49
N GLU A 63 -13.38 2.50 1.79
CA GLU A 63 -12.61 1.96 2.91
C GLU A 63 -12.59 0.41 2.97
N ILE A 64 -12.41 -0.22 1.81
CA ILE A 64 -12.49 -1.68 1.68
C ILE A 64 -11.28 -2.33 2.38
N ARG A 65 -11.54 -3.30 3.25
CA ARG A 65 -10.58 -4.11 4.01
C ARG A 65 -10.93 -5.60 3.91
N ALA A 66 -9.94 -6.44 3.67
CA ALA A 66 -10.13 -7.88 3.73
C ALA A 66 -10.31 -8.33 5.19
N LEU A 67 -11.40 -9.03 5.50
CA LEU A 67 -11.66 -9.56 6.85
C LEU A 67 -10.95 -10.90 7.05
N GLU A 68 -10.67 -11.61 5.95
CA GLU A 68 -10.02 -12.92 5.96
C GLU A 68 -8.69 -12.85 5.20
N SER A 69 -7.65 -12.41 5.90
CA SER A 69 -6.26 -12.80 5.61
C SER A 69 -5.41 -12.45 6.83
N THR A 70 -5.41 -13.34 7.83
CA THR A 70 -4.33 -13.36 8.80
C THR A 70 -3.12 -13.99 8.11
N ALA A 71 -2.05 -13.21 7.96
CA ALA A 71 -0.75 -13.56 7.36
C ALA A 71 -0.73 -13.75 5.83
N SER A 72 -0.50 -12.67 5.06
CA SER A 72 0.30 -12.71 3.81
C SER A 72 0.27 -11.34 3.10
N ASP A 73 1.06 -10.36 3.56
CA ASP A 73 1.60 -9.27 2.71
C ASP A 73 2.71 -8.56 3.50
N ALA A 74 3.74 -9.33 3.87
CA ALA A 74 4.96 -8.83 4.51
C ALA A 74 6.17 -8.88 3.56
N ASN A 75 5.97 -8.74 2.25
CA ASN A 75 7.10 -8.71 1.33
C ASN A 75 6.86 -7.81 0.11
N LYS A 76 7.06 -6.50 0.27
CA LYS A 76 8.27 -5.84 -0.24
C LYS A 76 8.27 -4.38 0.25
N THR A 77 9.03 -4.15 1.30
CA THR A 77 9.65 -2.87 1.59
C THR A 77 10.33 -2.37 0.31
N GLU A 78 9.94 -1.20 -0.20
CA GLU A 78 10.90 -0.33 -0.86
C GLU A 78 10.67 1.07 -0.32
N ALA A 79 11.34 1.32 0.80
CA ALA A 79 11.45 2.62 1.42
C ALA A 79 12.10 3.61 0.46
N ASN A 80 11.38 4.71 0.25
CA ASN A 80 11.86 6.05 -0.05
C ASN A 80 13.34 6.30 0.35
N GLN A 81 14.20 6.61 -0.63
CA GLN A 81 15.41 7.41 -0.39
C GLN A 81 15.49 8.56 -1.41
N LYS A 82 14.86 9.67 -1.01
CA LYS A 82 15.19 11.02 -1.44
C LYS A 82 16.05 11.65 -0.33
N ALA A 83 17.33 11.88 -0.60
CA ALA A 83 18.22 12.87 0.02
C ALA A 83 19.51 12.84 -0.82
N ASP A 84 19.78 13.76 -1.73
CA ASP A 84 20.37 15.08 -1.47
C ASP A 84 21.34 15.10 -0.28
N ALA A 85 22.62 14.91 -0.57
CA ALA A 85 23.77 15.50 0.13
C ALA A 85 25.04 15.13 -0.65
N GLU A 86 25.43 16.02 -1.56
CA GLU A 86 26.80 16.11 -2.05
C GLU A 86 27.72 16.35 -0.84
N SER A 87 28.59 15.39 -0.55
CA SER A 87 29.67 15.53 0.43
C SER A 87 30.88 14.75 -0.06
N THR A 88 31.54 15.33 -1.06
CA THR A 88 32.90 14.98 -1.44
C THR A 88 33.84 15.44 -0.33
N SER A 89 34.00 14.59 0.68
CA SER A 89 35.07 14.71 1.67
C SER A 89 36.28 13.95 1.13
N THR A 90 37.08 14.63 0.32
CA THR A 90 38.40 14.12 -0.09
C THR A 90 39.35 14.27 1.09
N LYS A 91 39.73 13.13 1.62
CA LYS A 91 40.74 12.93 2.65
C LYS A 91 42.13 13.10 2.03
N GLU A 92 42.78 14.22 2.28
CA GLU A 92 44.24 14.35 2.14
C GLU A 92 44.83 14.65 3.53
N ALA A 93 45.03 13.57 4.30
CA ALA A 93 45.75 13.61 5.55
C ALA A 93 47.25 13.68 5.22
N ALA A 94 47.86 14.82 5.56
CA ALA A 94 49.30 15.01 5.60
C ALA A 94 49.95 14.03 6.59
N PRO A 95 51.07 13.37 6.25
CA PRO A 95 51.92 12.76 7.25
C PRO A 95 52.72 13.84 7.97
N GLU A 96 52.34 14.08 9.22
CA GLU A 96 53.15 14.68 10.27
C GLU A 96 54.38 13.81 10.53
N MET A 97 55.59 14.32 10.35
CA MET A 97 56.78 13.86 11.08
C MET A 97 57.68 15.07 11.32
N ALA A 98 57.68 15.52 12.57
CA ALA A 98 58.48 16.60 13.10
C ALA A 98 59.97 16.21 13.27
N GLU A 99 60.80 17.26 13.22
CA GLU A 99 61.93 17.50 14.12
C GLU A 99 63.16 16.56 14.07
N LEU A 100 64.24 17.07 13.47
CA LEU A 100 65.61 16.76 13.86
C LEU A 100 66.31 18.10 14.19
N GLY A 101 66.35 18.43 15.48
CA GLY A 101 67.32 19.35 16.05
C GLY A 101 68.58 18.59 16.45
N GLN A 102 69.74 19.07 16.00
CA GLN A 102 71.14 18.84 16.43
C GLN A 102 72.00 19.39 15.26
N ALA A 103 72.98 20.27 15.39
CA ALA A 103 73.67 20.91 16.50
C ALA A 103 74.34 22.21 15.97
#